data_AF-A0A7R8WHS0-F1
#
_entry.id   AF-A0A7R8WHS0-F1
#
_cell.length_a   1.000
_cell.length_b   1.000
_cell.length_c   1.000
_cell.angle_alpha   90.00
_cell.angle_beta   90.00
_cell.angle_gamma   90.00
#
_symmetry.space_group_name_H-M   'P 1'
#
loop_
_entity.id
_entity.type
_entity.pdbx_description
1 polymer ?
#
loop_
_entity_poly.entity_id
_entity_poly.type
_entity_poly.pdbx_seq_one_letter_code
_entity_poly.pdbx_strand_id
1 'polypeptide(L)'
;MLNVLPTSGFRLEQGVYHSLIKILHDWVVNTLGPFFSVSRKNTALSVASAQFSSRSSSAGDPRFGFYLGPLQTYHHGVSGDVYAVDSRTLHIRNLNYDGQGPAAYFWVGRGSRVGQDGYQVPDEKGSLGNLRGYRGDSVTITLPEGKTLDGLSYFSVYCEEYDVNFGDVFFRGDIDYPKPKKIDALRTYDHDVKSDRVVVVDAQTFLIPNFSYDGQAPDAFFWVGKGRPSPQGTRVPDENGGVAPLKAYRGKTIVITLPDDITVYDIDYLSVWCEEYSVNFADLAIPKNLNVPPSLRMLGVAPQ
;
A
#
# COMPACT_ATOMS: atom_id res chain seq x y z
N MET A 1 -66.61 -12.03 -60.13
CA MET A 1 -67.09 -12.02 -58.73
C MET A 1 -65.91 -11.65 -57.85
N LEU A 2 -66.01 -10.49 -57.18
CA LEU A 2 -65.08 -9.98 -56.17
C LEU A 2 -65.09 -10.84 -54.90
N ASN A 3 -63.96 -10.88 -54.18
CA ASN A 3 -63.78 -10.81 -52.71
C ASN A 3 -62.28 -11.07 -52.41
N VAL A 4 -61.41 -10.07 -52.18
CA VAL A 4 -61.11 -9.29 -50.95
C VAL A 4 -60.47 -10.09 -49.79
N LEU A 5 -59.11 -10.00 -49.71
CA LEU A 5 -58.17 -9.84 -48.55
C LEU A 5 -58.25 -10.79 -47.30
N PRO A 6 -57.32 -10.77 -46.31
CA PRO A 6 -56.06 -10.02 -46.11
C PRO A 6 -54.84 -10.82 -45.55
N THR A 7 -53.72 -10.10 -45.47
CA THR A 7 -52.52 -10.31 -44.64
C THR A 7 -52.81 -10.44 -43.13
N SER A 8 -52.15 -11.36 -42.44
CA SER A 8 -52.12 -11.46 -40.97
C SER A 8 -50.75 -11.07 -40.42
N GLY A 9 -50.77 -10.00 -39.61
CA GLY A 9 -49.73 -9.71 -38.62
C GLY A 9 -50.20 -10.10 -37.21
N PHE A 10 -49.26 -10.48 -36.36
CA PHE A 10 -49.38 -10.59 -34.90
C PHE A 10 -48.04 -10.07 -34.34
N ARG A 11 -47.96 -8.85 -33.77
CA ARG A 11 -48.44 -8.34 -32.47
C ARG A 11 -47.72 -9.00 -31.29
N LEU A 12 -46.72 -8.28 -30.78
CA LEU A 12 -46.05 -8.50 -29.50
C LEU A 12 -47.00 -8.13 -28.37
N GLU A 13 -47.22 -9.05 -27.44
CA GLU A 13 -47.92 -8.76 -26.18
C GLU A 13 -46.96 -8.15 -25.15
N GLN A 14 -47.34 -6.99 -24.61
CA GLN A 14 -46.78 -6.43 -23.39
C GLN A 14 -47.54 -7.01 -22.20
N GLY A 15 -46.83 -7.67 -21.28
CA GLY A 15 -47.53 -8.31 -20.17
C GLY A 15 -46.68 -8.82 -19.00
N VAL A 16 -45.51 -8.24 -18.69
CA VAL A 16 -44.83 -8.52 -17.39
C VAL A 16 -44.00 -7.32 -16.93
N TYR A 17 -44.62 -6.20 -16.55
CA TYR A 17 -43.90 -5.08 -15.89
C TYR A 17 -44.73 -4.36 -14.81
N HIS A 18 -45.68 -5.04 -14.16
CA HIS A 18 -46.54 -4.40 -13.15
C HIS A 18 -46.72 -5.15 -11.83
N SER A 19 -45.84 -6.11 -11.50
CA SER A 19 -46.00 -6.95 -10.29
C SER A 19 -44.90 -6.84 -9.23
N LEU A 20 -44.15 -5.73 -9.15
CA LEU A 20 -43.18 -5.50 -8.07
C LEU A 20 -43.25 -4.12 -7.39
N ILE A 21 -44.13 -3.22 -7.84
CA ILE A 21 -44.27 -1.87 -7.23
C ILE A 21 -45.43 -1.80 -6.20
N LYS A 22 -46.30 -2.82 -6.12
CA LYS A 22 -47.42 -2.85 -5.15
C LYS A 22 -47.10 -3.49 -3.79
N ILE A 23 -45.93 -4.10 -3.60
CA ILE A 23 -45.58 -4.78 -2.33
C ILE A 23 -44.76 -3.88 -1.38
N LEU A 24 -44.26 -2.72 -1.85
CA LEU A 24 -43.53 -1.78 -0.99
C LEU A 24 -44.38 -0.62 -0.43
N HIS A 25 -45.65 -0.49 -0.81
CA HIS A 25 -46.50 0.63 -0.38
C HIS A 25 -47.46 0.29 0.78
N ASP A 26 -47.71 -1.00 1.04
CA ASP A 26 -48.73 -1.44 2.02
C ASP A 26 -48.16 -1.88 3.39
N TRP A 27 -46.85 -1.77 3.62
CA TRP A 27 -46.24 -2.03 4.94
C TRP A 27 -46.01 -0.77 5.80
N VAL A 28 -46.12 0.42 5.22
CA VAL A 28 -45.85 1.70 5.93
C VAL A 28 -47.12 2.31 6.55
N VAL A 29 -48.32 1.87 6.14
CA VAL A 29 -49.58 2.58 6.47
C VAL A 29 -50.33 1.97 7.67
N ASN A 30 -50.00 0.77 8.14
CA ASN A 30 -50.91 -0.02 9.00
C ASN A 30 -50.47 -0.29 10.45
N THR A 31 -49.67 0.60 11.03
CA THR A 31 -49.48 0.63 12.50
C THR A 31 -49.54 2.06 12.96
N LEU A 32 -50.73 2.51 13.41
CA LEU A 32 -50.99 3.28 14.64
C LEU A 32 -52.45 3.80 14.62
N GLY A 33 -53.24 3.36 15.60
CA GLY A 33 -54.53 3.96 15.97
C GLY A 33 -54.38 5.04 17.05
N PRO A 34 -55.44 5.84 17.34
CA PRO A 34 -55.30 7.22 17.83
C PRO A 34 -55.61 7.38 19.32
N PHE A 35 -54.95 8.33 20.00
CA PHE A 35 -55.53 9.07 21.14
C PHE A 35 -54.92 10.48 21.24
N PHE A 36 -55.79 11.48 21.33
CA PHE A 36 -55.45 12.90 21.49
C PHE A 36 -55.09 13.23 22.95
N SER A 37 -54.06 14.07 23.14
CA SER A 37 -54.08 15.18 24.10
C SER A 37 -52.91 16.12 23.80
N VAL A 38 -53.21 17.38 23.45
CA VAL A 38 -52.23 18.44 23.21
C VAL A 38 -51.89 19.08 24.56
N SER A 39 -50.62 18.99 24.97
CA SER A 39 -50.03 19.91 25.96
C SER A 39 -48.70 20.42 25.42
N ARG A 40 -48.63 21.72 25.14
CA ARG A 40 -47.44 22.42 24.66
C ARG A 40 -46.43 22.56 25.79
N LYS A 41 -45.29 21.86 25.71
CA LYS A 41 -44.03 22.31 26.30
C LYS A 41 -42.88 21.98 25.35
N ASN A 42 -42.07 23.00 25.09
CA ASN A 42 -40.91 22.99 24.21
C ASN A 42 -39.86 21.97 24.64
N THR A 43 -39.48 21.08 23.73
CA THR A 43 -38.17 20.42 23.74
C THR A 43 -37.79 20.10 22.30
N ALA A 44 -36.83 20.87 21.76
CA ALA A 44 -36.23 20.56 20.47
C ALA A 44 -35.40 19.28 20.63
N LEU A 45 -35.89 18.17 20.07
CA LEU A 45 -35.11 16.95 19.88
C LEU A 45 -34.22 17.15 18.64
N SER A 46 -32.93 17.41 18.86
CA SER A 46 -31.97 17.38 17.77
C SER A 46 -31.78 15.95 17.30
N VAL A 47 -32.25 15.63 16.10
CA VAL A 47 -31.88 14.41 15.41
C VAL A 47 -30.44 14.62 14.94
N ALA A 48 -29.47 14.10 15.69
CA ALA A 48 -28.09 14.06 15.25
C ALA A 48 -27.99 13.10 14.06
N SER A 49 -27.92 13.66 12.85
CA SER A 49 -27.52 12.91 11.67
C SER A 49 -26.07 12.48 11.87
N ALA A 50 -25.85 11.20 12.13
CA ALA A 50 -24.53 10.60 12.05
C ALA A 50 -24.10 10.66 10.58
N GLN A 51 -23.41 11.72 10.20
CA GLN A 51 -22.70 11.81 8.94
C GLN A 51 -21.57 10.77 9.01
N PHE A 52 -21.82 9.58 8.46
CA PHE A 52 -20.74 8.68 8.08
C PHE A 52 -19.90 9.41 7.03
N SER A 53 -18.78 9.98 7.48
CA SER A 53 -17.75 10.50 6.60
C SER A 53 -17.11 9.29 5.91
N SER A 54 -17.63 8.93 4.74
CA SER A 54 -16.90 8.06 3.82
C SER A 54 -15.66 8.83 3.38
N ARG A 55 -14.54 8.59 4.07
CA ARG A 55 -13.22 8.89 3.50
C ARG A 55 -13.04 7.98 2.30
N SER A 56 -13.51 8.43 1.15
CA SER A 56 -12.96 8.04 -0.14
C SER A 56 -11.57 8.66 -0.23
N SER A 57 -10.58 8.01 0.36
CA SER A 57 -9.19 8.23 0.01
C SER A 57 -8.80 7.13 -0.96
N SER A 58 -9.05 7.38 -2.25
CA SER A 58 -8.49 6.59 -3.37
C SER A 58 -6.96 6.71 -3.48
N ALA A 59 -6.31 7.45 -2.56
CA ALA A 59 -4.88 7.40 -2.35
C ALA A 59 -4.60 6.32 -1.30
N GLY A 60 -4.09 5.17 -1.73
CA GLY A 60 -3.62 4.13 -0.80
C GLY A 60 -2.52 4.66 0.12
N ASP A 61 -2.32 3.95 1.23
CA ASP A 61 -1.34 4.35 2.25
C ASP A 61 0.10 4.13 1.72
N PRO A 62 0.91 5.20 1.57
CA PRO A 62 2.25 5.11 0.99
C PRO A 62 3.20 4.21 1.78
N ARG A 63 2.85 3.89 3.04
CA ARG A 63 3.56 2.91 3.88
C ARG A 63 3.52 1.48 3.33
N PHE A 64 2.66 1.20 2.35
CA PHE A 64 2.58 -0.11 1.68
C PHE A 64 2.97 -0.05 0.20
N GLY A 65 3.35 1.12 -0.31
CA GLY A 65 3.70 1.34 -1.71
C GLY A 65 2.55 1.91 -2.56
N PHE A 66 2.63 1.73 -3.87
CA PHE A 66 1.64 2.24 -4.81
C PHE A 66 0.41 1.32 -4.85
N TYR A 67 -0.77 1.84 -4.54
CA TYR A 67 -1.99 1.04 -4.53
C TYR A 67 -2.44 0.69 -5.95
N LEU A 68 -2.49 -0.61 -6.25
CA LEU A 68 -2.94 -1.13 -7.54
C LEU A 68 -4.47 -1.30 -7.57
N GLY A 69 -5.08 -1.62 -6.43
CA GLY A 69 -6.53 -1.77 -6.30
C GLY A 69 -6.92 -2.98 -5.46
N PRO A 70 -8.23 -3.15 -5.21
CA PRO A 70 -8.75 -4.32 -4.51
C PRO A 70 -8.90 -5.51 -5.48
N LEU A 71 -8.68 -6.72 -4.96
CA LEU A 71 -9.03 -7.96 -5.66
C LEU A 71 -10.54 -8.04 -5.85
N GLN A 72 -10.97 -8.23 -7.10
CA GLN A 72 -12.32 -8.62 -7.44
C GLN A 72 -12.53 -10.09 -7.07
N THR A 73 -13.59 -10.37 -6.33
CA THR A 73 -13.91 -11.74 -5.89
C THR A 73 -14.75 -12.44 -6.94
N TYR A 74 -14.34 -13.64 -7.36
CA TYR A 74 -15.15 -14.52 -8.21
C TYR A 74 -15.48 -15.84 -7.53
N HIS A 75 -14.49 -16.49 -6.92
CA HIS A 75 -14.64 -17.77 -6.24
C HIS A 75 -13.81 -17.80 -4.95
N HIS A 76 -14.12 -18.77 -4.08
CA HIS A 76 -13.31 -19.10 -2.90
C HIS A 76 -13.02 -17.93 -1.93
N GLY A 77 -13.86 -16.89 -1.97
CA GLY A 77 -13.75 -15.73 -1.09
C GLY A 77 -12.48 -14.88 -1.30
N VAL A 78 -11.83 -14.98 -2.47
CA VAL A 78 -10.61 -14.22 -2.78
C VAL A 78 -10.89 -12.72 -2.70
N SER A 79 -10.21 -12.06 -1.75
CA SER A 79 -10.30 -10.60 -1.55
C SER A 79 -9.02 -10.10 -0.91
N GLY A 80 -8.77 -8.80 -1.01
CA GLY A 80 -7.59 -8.14 -0.44
C GLY A 80 -7.25 -6.87 -1.21
N ASP A 81 -6.38 -6.05 -0.63
CA ASP A 81 -5.88 -4.80 -1.20
C ASP A 81 -4.46 -4.97 -1.70
N VAL A 82 -4.21 -4.73 -2.99
CA VAL A 82 -2.92 -5.01 -3.63
C VAL A 82 -2.12 -3.71 -3.82
N TYR A 83 -0.86 -3.76 -3.43
CA TYR A 83 0.10 -2.66 -3.53
C TYR A 83 1.35 -3.12 -4.26
N ALA A 84 1.91 -2.23 -5.09
CA ALA A 84 3.24 -2.34 -5.65
C ALA A 84 4.26 -1.72 -4.69
N VAL A 85 5.09 -2.55 -4.09
CA VAL A 85 6.18 -2.14 -3.18
C VAL A 85 7.37 -1.59 -3.99
N ASP A 86 7.71 -2.29 -5.07
CA ASP A 86 8.71 -1.89 -6.07
C ASP A 86 8.39 -2.56 -7.43
N SER A 87 9.32 -2.54 -8.38
CA SER A 87 9.18 -3.15 -9.71
C SER A 87 8.81 -4.64 -9.74
N ARG A 88 9.11 -5.40 -8.68
CA ARG A 88 8.98 -6.86 -8.60
C ARG A 88 8.33 -7.34 -7.32
N THR A 89 7.91 -6.44 -6.43
CA THR A 89 7.37 -6.84 -5.14
C THR A 89 5.93 -6.36 -5.03
N LEU A 90 5.03 -7.28 -4.70
CA LEU A 90 3.64 -6.98 -4.38
C LEU A 90 3.40 -7.21 -2.89
N HIS A 91 2.64 -6.32 -2.27
CA HIS A 91 2.11 -6.49 -0.93
C HIS A 91 0.59 -6.57 -1.00
N ILE A 92 0.01 -7.61 -0.42
CA ILE A 92 -1.43 -7.84 -0.39
C ILE A 92 -1.88 -7.79 1.06
N ARG A 93 -2.78 -6.85 1.37
CA ARG A 93 -3.36 -6.69 2.70
C ARG A 93 -4.75 -7.29 2.77
N ASN A 94 -5.13 -7.75 3.95
CA ASN A 94 -6.44 -8.34 4.23
C ASN A 94 -6.77 -9.47 3.24
N LEU A 95 -5.77 -10.27 2.86
CA LEU A 95 -5.94 -11.39 1.93
C LEU A 95 -6.84 -12.44 2.57
N ASN A 96 -7.92 -12.77 1.87
CA ASN A 96 -8.78 -13.90 2.21
C ASN A 96 -8.80 -14.90 1.05
N TYR A 97 -8.79 -16.18 1.38
CA TYR A 97 -8.99 -17.29 0.44
C TYR A 97 -9.27 -18.55 1.26
N ASP A 98 -10.28 -19.35 0.90
CA ASP A 98 -10.72 -20.48 1.71
C ASP A 98 -9.75 -21.69 1.71
N GLY A 99 -8.79 -21.74 0.77
CA GLY A 99 -7.81 -22.83 0.66
C GLY A 99 -8.33 -24.10 -0.01
N GLN A 100 -9.49 -24.08 -0.66
CA GLN A 100 -10.14 -25.29 -1.20
C GLN A 100 -9.81 -25.59 -2.66
N GLY A 101 -9.16 -24.67 -3.38
CA GLY A 101 -8.66 -24.91 -4.73
C GLY A 101 -7.54 -25.95 -4.74
N PRO A 102 -7.60 -26.98 -5.61
CA PRO A 102 -6.64 -28.07 -5.61
C PRO A 102 -5.29 -27.72 -6.24
N ALA A 103 -5.26 -26.74 -7.16
CA ALA A 103 -4.06 -26.20 -7.79
C ALA A 103 -4.16 -24.67 -7.90
N ALA A 104 -4.44 -24.00 -6.78
CA ALA A 104 -4.55 -22.56 -6.68
C ALA A 104 -3.20 -21.92 -6.39
N TYR A 105 -2.86 -20.88 -7.16
CA TYR A 105 -1.58 -20.19 -7.11
C TYR A 105 -1.76 -18.68 -7.19
N PHE A 106 -0.76 -17.94 -6.72
CA PHE A 106 -0.61 -16.56 -7.15
C PHE A 106 -0.18 -16.54 -8.60
N TRP A 107 -0.79 -15.64 -9.37
CA TRP A 107 -0.68 -15.62 -10.82
C TRP A 107 -0.56 -14.20 -11.33
N VAL A 108 0.33 -13.99 -12.29
CA VAL A 108 0.47 -12.69 -12.98
C VAL A 108 0.53 -12.91 -14.47
N GLY A 109 0.12 -11.93 -15.25
CA GLY A 109 0.23 -12.04 -16.69
C GLY A 109 -0.02 -10.72 -17.39
N ARG A 110 -0.15 -10.79 -18.71
CA ARG A 110 -0.34 -9.64 -19.58
C ARG A 110 -1.64 -9.79 -20.35
N GLY A 111 -2.27 -8.66 -20.67
CA GLY A 111 -3.48 -8.63 -21.48
C GLY A 111 -4.70 -8.26 -20.66
N SER A 112 -5.88 -8.45 -21.25
CA SER A 112 -7.16 -8.01 -20.68
C SER A 112 -7.96 -9.15 -20.04
N ARG A 113 -7.35 -10.33 -19.87
CA ARG A 113 -7.96 -11.51 -19.27
C ARG A 113 -6.91 -12.31 -18.52
N VAL A 114 -7.31 -12.94 -17.42
CA VAL A 114 -6.50 -13.95 -16.74
C VAL A 114 -6.64 -15.27 -17.49
N GLY A 115 -5.54 -15.97 -17.73
CA GLY A 115 -5.53 -17.27 -18.40
C GLY A 115 -4.23 -18.05 -18.19
N GLN A 116 -4.15 -19.21 -18.86
CA GLN A 116 -3.03 -20.16 -18.77
C GLN A 116 -1.68 -19.61 -19.27
N ASP A 117 -1.68 -18.53 -20.06
CA ASP A 117 -0.47 -17.87 -20.56
C ASP A 117 0.20 -16.94 -19.53
N GLY A 118 -0.34 -16.88 -18.31
CA GLY A 118 0.29 -16.20 -17.19
C GLY A 118 1.46 -16.97 -16.58
N TYR A 119 1.94 -16.45 -15.46
CA TYR A 119 3.11 -16.93 -14.74
C TYR A 119 2.74 -17.15 -13.28
N GLN A 120 3.08 -18.31 -12.76
CA GLN A 120 2.99 -18.61 -11.35
C GLN A 120 3.94 -17.74 -10.55
N VAL A 121 3.47 -17.17 -9.45
CA VAL A 121 4.27 -16.40 -8.49
C VAL A 121 4.45 -17.21 -7.21
N PRO A 122 5.67 -17.33 -6.67
CA PRO A 122 5.89 -17.95 -5.38
C PRO A 122 5.07 -17.28 -4.27
N ASP A 123 4.61 -18.06 -3.29
CA ASP A 123 3.93 -17.55 -2.10
C ASP A 123 4.87 -16.73 -1.18
N GLU A 124 4.36 -16.26 -0.04
CA GLU A 124 5.14 -15.46 0.92
C GLU A 124 6.33 -16.22 1.53
N LYS A 125 6.41 -17.53 1.35
CA LYS A 125 7.50 -18.41 1.79
C LYS A 125 8.42 -18.83 0.65
N GLY A 126 8.19 -18.32 -0.57
CA GLY A 126 8.93 -18.70 -1.77
C GLY A 126 8.50 -20.06 -2.35
N SER A 127 7.35 -20.60 -1.96
CA SER A 127 6.83 -21.88 -2.45
C SER A 127 6.05 -21.71 -3.75
N LEU A 128 6.27 -22.61 -4.71
CA LEU A 128 5.42 -22.80 -5.90
C LEU A 128 4.37 -23.91 -5.68
N GLY A 129 4.15 -24.33 -4.44
CA GLY A 129 3.10 -25.30 -4.08
C GLY A 129 1.70 -24.68 -4.06
N ASN A 130 0.69 -25.53 -3.85
CA ASN A 130 -0.70 -25.08 -3.72
C ASN A 130 -0.84 -24.06 -2.56
N LEU A 131 -1.59 -22.99 -2.79
CA LEU A 131 -1.81 -21.98 -1.77
C LEU A 131 -2.58 -22.55 -0.57
N ARG A 132 -2.14 -22.15 0.63
CA ARG A 132 -2.92 -22.35 1.85
C ARG A 132 -4.16 -21.43 1.85
N GLY A 133 -5.06 -21.66 2.80
CA GLY A 133 -6.09 -20.66 3.12
C GLY A 133 -5.49 -19.41 3.78
N TYR A 134 -6.10 -18.25 3.50
CA TYR A 134 -5.76 -16.95 4.07
C TYR A 134 -6.99 -16.35 4.78
N ARG A 135 -6.80 -15.70 5.94
CA ARG A 135 -7.89 -15.10 6.75
C ARG A 135 -7.54 -13.70 7.22
N GLY A 136 -7.63 -12.73 6.31
CA GLY A 136 -7.25 -11.34 6.56
C GLY A 136 -5.74 -11.15 6.68
N ASP A 137 -4.95 -12.07 6.11
CA ASP A 137 -3.49 -12.05 6.21
C ASP A 137 -2.90 -10.87 5.43
N SER A 138 -1.70 -10.44 5.81
CA SER A 138 -0.88 -9.56 4.98
C SER A 138 0.31 -10.34 4.44
N VAL A 139 0.47 -10.36 3.13
CA VAL A 139 1.52 -11.13 2.46
C VAL A 139 2.34 -10.24 1.55
N THR A 140 3.64 -10.50 1.47
CA THR A 140 4.55 -9.85 0.54
C THR A 140 5.13 -10.93 -0.34
N ILE A 141 4.95 -10.78 -1.66
CA ILE A 141 5.38 -11.75 -2.66
C ILE A 141 6.29 -11.07 -3.67
N THR A 142 7.26 -11.83 -4.17
CA THR A 142 8.19 -11.36 -5.20
C THR A 142 7.85 -12.03 -6.53
N LEU A 143 7.74 -11.23 -7.58
CA LEU A 143 7.51 -11.71 -8.94
C LEU A 143 8.62 -12.67 -9.38
N PRO A 144 8.32 -13.63 -10.26
CA PRO A 144 9.31 -14.56 -10.80
C PRO A 144 10.49 -13.85 -11.47
N GLU A 145 11.61 -14.57 -11.58
CA GLU A 145 12.82 -14.02 -12.19
C GLU A 145 12.55 -13.49 -13.61
N GLY A 146 13.12 -12.32 -13.91
CA GLY A 146 12.94 -11.64 -15.19
C GLY A 146 11.57 -11.00 -15.41
N LYS A 147 10.65 -11.04 -14.44
CA LYS A 147 9.36 -10.34 -14.51
C LYS A 147 9.37 -9.05 -13.69
N THR A 148 8.70 -8.02 -14.21
CA THR A 148 8.47 -6.74 -13.54
C THR A 148 7.04 -6.27 -13.79
N LEU A 149 6.55 -5.37 -12.95
CA LEU A 149 5.20 -4.80 -13.09
C LEU A 149 4.99 -4.05 -14.41
N ASP A 150 6.03 -3.45 -14.99
CA ASP A 150 5.97 -2.80 -16.32
C ASP A 150 5.51 -3.77 -17.43
N GLY A 151 5.81 -5.06 -17.28
CA GLY A 151 5.48 -6.10 -18.26
C GLY A 151 4.14 -6.80 -18.02
N LEU A 152 3.40 -6.41 -16.97
CA LEU A 152 2.21 -7.11 -16.49
C LEU A 152 0.97 -6.22 -16.57
N SER A 153 -0.20 -6.85 -16.51
CA SER A 153 -1.50 -6.18 -16.56
C SER A 153 -2.44 -6.63 -15.44
N TYR A 154 -2.11 -7.71 -14.74
CA TYR A 154 -2.92 -8.20 -13.63
C TYR A 154 -2.11 -9.00 -12.61
N PHE A 155 -2.68 -9.10 -11.42
CA PHE A 155 -2.36 -10.09 -10.38
C PHE A 155 -3.64 -10.84 -10.02
N SER A 156 -3.56 -12.14 -9.77
CA SER A 156 -4.71 -13.02 -9.55
C SER A 156 -4.38 -14.17 -8.59
N VAL A 157 -5.43 -14.73 -7.98
CA VAL A 157 -5.44 -16.10 -7.47
C VAL A 157 -6.11 -16.97 -8.53
N TYR A 158 -5.35 -17.90 -9.10
CA TYR A 158 -5.79 -18.68 -10.26
C TYR A 158 -5.62 -20.18 -9.98
N CYS A 159 -6.62 -20.97 -10.37
CA CYS A 159 -6.62 -22.41 -10.28
C CYS A 159 -6.23 -23.02 -11.63
N GLU A 160 -5.03 -23.59 -11.71
CA GLU A 160 -4.49 -24.15 -12.94
C GLU A 160 -5.24 -25.42 -13.38
N GLU A 161 -5.61 -26.28 -12.42
CA GLU A 161 -6.27 -27.57 -12.72
C GLU A 161 -7.62 -27.41 -13.43
N TYR A 162 -8.37 -26.35 -13.11
CA TYR A 162 -9.69 -26.09 -13.68
C TYR A 162 -9.72 -24.90 -14.65
N ASP A 163 -8.60 -24.22 -14.88
CA ASP A 163 -8.53 -22.98 -15.66
C ASP A 163 -9.55 -21.92 -15.19
N VAL A 164 -9.55 -21.66 -13.87
CA VAL A 164 -10.50 -20.72 -13.25
C VAL A 164 -9.76 -19.63 -12.48
N ASN A 165 -10.11 -18.38 -12.77
CA ASN A 165 -9.71 -17.21 -12.00
C ASN A 165 -10.60 -17.06 -10.76
N PHE A 166 -10.03 -17.17 -9.57
CA PHE A 166 -10.76 -17.01 -8.31
C PHE A 166 -10.91 -15.55 -7.88
N GLY A 167 -9.98 -14.69 -8.31
CA GLY A 167 -10.05 -13.26 -8.12
C GLY A 167 -8.84 -12.57 -8.70
N ASP A 168 -9.00 -11.33 -9.14
CA ASP A 168 -7.93 -10.55 -9.76
C ASP A 168 -7.98 -9.06 -9.45
N VAL A 169 -6.87 -8.40 -9.73
CA VAL A 169 -6.81 -6.95 -9.92
C VAL A 169 -6.11 -6.68 -11.24
N PHE A 170 -6.76 -5.92 -12.12
CA PHE A 170 -6.13 -5.37 -13.31
C PHE A 170 -5.53 -4.01 -13.00
N PHE A 171 -4.34 -3.78 -13.55
CA PHE A 171 -3.64 -2.51 -13.46
C PHE A 171 -3.04 -2.16 -14.82
N ARG A 172 -2.74 -0.88 -15.02
CA ARG A 172 -2.10 -0.41 -16.25
C ARG A 172 -0.59 -0.66 -16.15
N GLY A 173 0.10 -0.84 -17.28
CA GLY A 173 1.56 -1.07 -17.27
C GLY A 173 2.39 0.18 -16.96
N ASP A 174 1.79 1.37 -16.96
CA ASP A 174 2.43 2.67 -16.67
C ASP A 174 2.31 3.06 -15.19
N ILE A 175 2.63 2.14 -14.29
CA ILE A 175 2.59 2.40 -12.84
C ILE A 175 3.86 3.13 -12.40
N ASP A 176 3.71 4.28 -11.73
CA ASP A 176 4.81 4.94 -11.01
C ASP A 176 5.03 4.28 -9.64
N TYR A 177 5.47 3.03 -9.66
CA TYR A 177 5.76 2.29 -8.43
C TYR A 177 7.00 2.88 -7.74
N PRO A 178 7.11 2.72 -6.41
CA PRO A 178 8.19 3.33 -5.66
C PRO A 178 9.57 2.78 -6.05
N LYS A 179 10.58 3.66 -6.07
CA LYS A 179 11.96 3.33 -6.49
C LYS A 179 12.98 4.03 -5.58
N PRO A 180 14.13 3.42 -5.27
CA PRO A 180 15.20 4.11 -4.56
C PRO A 180 15.54 5.46 -5.20
N LYS A 181 15.75 6.50 -4.38
CA LYS A 181 16.02 7.86 -4.86
C LYS A 181 17.39 8.32 -4.41
N LYS A 182 18.22 8.73 -5.38
CA LYS A 182 19.49 9.42 -5.10
C LYS A 182 19.21 10.90 -4.87
N ILE A 183 19.57 11.39 -3.69
CA ILE A 183 19.41 12.80 -3.26
C ILE A 183 20.80 13.44 -3.12
N ASP A 184 20.87 14.63 -2.53
CA ASP A 184 22.13 15.35 -2.38
C ASP A 184 23.12 14.68 -1.41
N ALA A 185 24.34 15.19 -1.38
CA ALA A 185 25.37 14.81 -0.42
C ALA A 185 25.19 15.59 0.89
N LEU A 186 25.81 15.11 1.98
CA LEU A 186 25.89 15.85 3.23
C LEU A 186 26.62 17.18 3.02
N ARG A 187 26.01 18.28 3.47
CA ARG A 187 26.66 19.60 3.52
C ARG A 187 27.53 19.68 4.76
N THR A 188 28.85 19.65 4.56
CA THR A 188 29.85 19.74 5.62
C THR A 188 29.87 21.11 6.28
N TYR A 189 29.97 21.14 7.61
CA TYR A 189 30.30 22.35 8.39
C TYR A 189 31.57 22.17 9.20
N ASP A 190 31.80 20.97 9.75
CA ASP A 190 32.95 20.70 10.61
C ASP A 190 33.33 19.21 10.62
N HIS A 191 34.42 18.88 11.30
CA HIS A 191 34.88 17.52 11.61
C HIS A 191 35.03 16.58 10.40
N ASP A 192 35.34 17.16 9.23
CA ASP A 192 35.51 16.45 7.97
C ASP A 192 34.35 15.50 7.61
N VAL A 193 33.12 15.83 8.05
CA VAL A 193 31.94 15.04 7.71
C VAL A 193 31.61 15.20 6.23
N LYS A 194 31.83 14.14 5.45
CA LYS A 194 31.67 14.16 3.98
C LYS A 194 30.99 12.89 3.51
N SER A 195 30.28 12.99 2.39
CA SER A 195 29.72 11.84 1.68
C SER A 195 29.60 12.14 0.20
N ASP A 196 29.43 11.09 -0.61
CA ASP A 196 28.79 11.27 -1.90
C ASP A 196 27.28 11.51 -1.73
N ARG A 197 26.58 11.67 -2.86
CA ARG A 197 25.12 11.71 -2.90
C ARG A 197 24.50 10.48 -2.24
N VAL A 198 23.63 10.73 -1.27
CA VAL A 198 22.94 9.71 -0.48
C VAL A 198 21.84 9.05 -1.31
N VAL A 199 21.60 7.76 -1.09
CA VAL A 199 20.47 7.04 -1.68
C VAL A 199 19.47 6.72 -0.58
N VAL A 200 18.25 7.21 -0.72
CA VAL A 200 17.10 6.74 0.04
C VAL A 200 16.67 5.42 -0.57
N VAL A 201 16.98 4.32 0.11
CA VAL A 201 16.75 2.96 -0.37
C VAL A 201 15.28 2.61 -0.28
N ASP A 202 14.69 2.87 0.88
CA ASP A 202 13.27 2.70 1.18
C ASP A 202 12.83 3.76 2.21
N ALA A 203 11.62 3.61 2.75
CA ALA A 203 11.03 4.54 3.70
C ALA A 203 11.82 4.69 5.02
N GLN A 204 12.75 3.80 5.36
CA GLN A 204 13.52 3.84 6.60
C GLN A 204 15.04 3.70 6.40
N THR A 205 15.53 3.38 5.21
CA THR A 205 16.94 3.06 4.99
C THR A 205 17.64 4.06 4.09
N PHE A 206 18.80 4.53 4.55
CA PHE A 206 19.73 5.36 3.79
C PHE A 206 21.01 4.58 3.48
N LEU A 207 21.44 4.62 2.22
CA LEU A 207 22.79 4.24 1.80
C LEU A 207 23.61 5.52 1.61
N ILE A 208 24.72 5.64 2.33
CA ILE A 208 25.60 6.80 2.36
C ILE A 208 26.98 6.38 1.85
N PRO A 209 27.28 6.60 0.56
CA PRO A 209 28.58 6.21 -0.01
C PRO A 209 29.69 7.18 0.40
N ASN A 210 30.92 6.65 0.50
CA ASN A 210 32.12 7.42 0.77
C ASN A 210 32.03 8.31 2.04
N PHE A 211 31.32 7.85 3.06
CA PHE A 211 31.16 8.57 4.33
C PHE A 211 32.49 8.69 5.09
N SER A 212 32.80 9.90 5.52
CA SER A 212 33.98 10.23 6.33
C SER A 212 33.58 11.11 7.52
N TYR A 213 34.28 10.95 8.63
CA TYR A 213 34.15 11.74 9.86
C TYR A 213 35.45 11.57 10.66
N ASP A 214 36.01 12.65 11.21
CA ASP A 214 37.33 12.62 11.85
C ASP A 214 37.39 11.77 13.15
N GLY A 215 36.25 11.59 13.83
CA GLY A 215 36.10 10.85 15.08
C GLY A 215 36.56 11.60 16.33
N GLN A 216 36.71 12.93 16.27
CA GLN A 216 37.29 13.73 17.37
C GLN A 216 36.25 14.28 18.36
N ALA A 217 34.97 14.29 18.01
CA ALA A 217 33.95 14.81 18.92
C ALA A 217 33.57 13.74 19.96
N PRO A 218 33.25 14.14 21.20
CA PRO A 218 32.97 13.20 22.29
C PRO A 218 31.68 12.40 22.04
N ASP A 219 30.64 13.04 21.51
CA ASP A 219 29.28 12.48 21.42
C ASP A 219 28.61 12.78 20.07
N ALA A 220 29.27 12.40 18.97
CA ALA A 220 28.70 12.50 17.62
C ALA A 220 27.79 11.31 17.28
N PHE A 221 26.63 11.58 16.69
CA PHE A 221 25.64 10.56 16.28
C PHE A 221 25.04 10.89 14.92
N PHE A 222 24.48 9.88 14.24
CA PHE A 222 23.51 10.15 13.17
C PHE A 222 22.23 10.68 13.80
N TRP A 223 21.62 11.67 13.16
CA TRP A 223 20.55 12.47 13.74
C TRP A 223 19.51 12.83 12.70
N VAL A 224 18.23 12.75 13.06
CA VAL A 224 17.12 13.11 12.18
C VAL A 224 16.06 13.89 12.94
N GLY A 225 15.22 14.65 12.24
CA GLY A 225 14.13 15.38 12.88
C GLY A 225 13.40 16.31 11.93
N LYS A 226 12.49 17.10 12.48
CA LYS A 226 11.73 18.13 11.75
C LYS A 226 12.41 19.50 11.83
N GLY A 227 12.14 20.36 10.86
CA GLY A 227 12.76 21.67 10.73
C GLY A 227 14.24 21.59 10.38
N ARG A 228 15.06 22.26 11.18
CA ARG A 228 16.52 22.24 11.06
C ARG A 228 17.14 21.37 12.17
N PRO A 229 18.36 20.85 11.98
CA PRO A 229 19.09 20.15 13.03
C PRO A 229 19.07 20.91 14.36
N SER A 230 18.61 20.23 15.42
CA SER A 230 18.46 20.78 16.76
C SER A 230 18.58 19.67 17.82
N PRO A 231 18.73 20.03 19.12
CA PRO A 231 18.77 19.05 20.21
C PRO A 231 17.52 18.18 20.34
N GLN A 232 16.40 18.55 19.72
CA GLN A 232 15.13 17.80 19.78
C GLN A 232 15.00 16.73 18.69
N GLY A 233 16.04 16.54 17.86
CA GLY A 233 16.05 15.43 16.91
C GLY A 233 16.22 14.08 17.59
N THR A 234 16.24 13.04 16.77
CA THR A 234 16.27 11.65 17.19
C THR A 234 17.57 11.02 16.72
N ARG A 235 18.23 10.30 17.65
CA ARG A 235 19.41 9.48 17.34
C ARG A 235 19.04 8.37 16.37
N VAL A 236 19.85 8.18 15.35
CA VAL A 236 19.78 7.03 14.45
C VAL A 236 20.95 6.11 14.77
N PRO A 237 20.72 4.80 14.96
CA PRO A 237 21.80 3.84 15.15
C PRO A 237 22.80 3.83 13.98
N ASP A 238 24.05 3.47 14.25
CA ASP A 238 25.05 3.25 13.21
C ASP A 238 24.74 2.04 12.32
N GLU A 239 25.60 1.76 11.34
CA GLU A 239 25.38 0.66 10.39
C GLU A 239 25.39 -0.75 11.02
N ASN A 240 25.81 -0.87 12.27
CA ASN A 240 25.82 -2.11 13.04
C ASN A 240 24.69 -2.14 14.09
N GLY A 241 23.78 -1.15 14.07
CA GLY A 241 22.75 -0.97 15.09
C GLY A 241 23.27 -0.40 16.41
N GLY A 242 24.50 0.13 16.43
CA GLY A 242 25.12 0.71 17.61
C GLY A 242 24.52 2.07 17.97
N VAL A 243 24.35 2.31 19.27
CA VAL A 243 23.86 3.59 19.84
C VAL A 243 24.96 4.37 20.60
N ALA A 244 26.20 3.90 20.52
CA ALA A 244 27.36 4.58 21.07
C ALA A 244 27.82 5.72 20.15
N PRO A 245 28.62 6.68 20.65
CA PRO A 245 29.19 7.73 19.81
C PRO A 245 29.92 7.18 18.59
N LEU A 246 29.75 7.86 17.47
CA LEU A 246 30.35 7.51 16.20
C LEU A 246 31.88 7.54 16.32
N LYS A 247 32.50 6.48 15.81
CA LYS A 247 33.96 6.42 15.63
C LYS A 247 34.36 7.16 14.36
N ALA A 248 35.66 7.31 14.13
CA ALA A 248 36.18 7.84 12.88
C ALA A 248 35.75 6.97 11.68
N TYR A 249 35.34 7.64 10.59
CA TYR A 249 35.06 7.01 9.29
C TYR A 249 36.05 7.53 8.24
N ARG A 250 36.46 6.67 7.30
CA ARG A 250 37.41 7.01 6.23
C ARG A 250 36.89 6.47 4.90
N GLY A 251 36.10 7.28 4.19
CA GLY A 251 35.55 6.93 2.88
C GLY A 251 34.74 5.63 2.86
N LYS A 252 34.04 5.31 3.96
CA LYS A 252 33.30 4.05 4.10
C LYS A 252 31.89 4.21 3.51
N THR A 253 31.44 3.26 2.71
CA THR A 253 30.03 3.17 2.34
C THR A 253 29.26 2.50 3.48
N ILE A 254 28.26 3.19 4.02
CA ILE A 254 27.44 2.70 5.14
C ILE A 254 25.96 2.68 4.78
N VAL A 255 25.23 1.79 5.43
CA VAL A 255 23.77 1.70 5.36
C VAL A 255 23.25 1.89 6.76
N ILE A 256 22.39 2.89 6.98
CA ILE A 256 21.76 3.15 8.27
C ILE A 256 20.25 3.05 8.13
N THR A 257 19.60 2.62 9.20
CA THR A 257 18.15 2.43 9.25
C THR A 257 17.57 3.30 10.35
N LEU A 258 16.54 4.06 10.02
CA LEU A 258 15.81 4.89 10.96
C LEU A 258 15.23 4.04 12.10
N PRO A 259 15.28 4.52 13.35
CA PRO A 259 14.78 3.78 14.49
C PRO A 259 13.24 3.71 14.48
N ASP A 260 12.72 2.75 15.25
CA ASP A 260 11.29 2.61 15.52
C ASP A 260 10.45 2.61 14.23
N ASP A 261 9.36 3.39 14.23
CA ASP A 261 8.43 3.57 13.11
C ASP A 261 8.69 4.88 12.34
N ILE A 262 9.84 5.54 12.58
CA ILE A 262 10.17 6.80 11.89
C ILE A 262 10.46 6.48 10.43
N THR A 263 9.86 7.26 9.53
CA THR A 263 10.13 7.19 8.09
C THR A 263 10.76 8.46 7.54
N VAL A 264 11.28 8.39 6.33
CA VAL A 264 11.76 9.57 5.57
C VAL A 264 10.67 10.61 5.34
N TYR A 265 9.40 10.23 5.44
CA TYR A 265 8.26 11.15 5.32
C TYR A 265 8.05 11.99 6.59
N ASP A 266 8.54 11.51 7.74
CA ASP A 266 8.37 12.15 9.05
C ASP A 266 9.49 13.15 9.38
N ILE A 267 10.57 13.16 8.60
CA ILE A 267 11.79 13.92 8.86
C ILE A 267 12.07 14.95 7.76
N ASP A 268 12.76 16.03 8.13
CA ASP A 268 13.16 17.13 7.25
C ASP A 268 14.67 17.08 6.95
N TYR A 269 15.45 16.38 7.76
CA TYR A 269 16.90 16.27 7.61
C TYR A 269 17.46 14.93 8.09
N LEU A 270 18.64 14.59 7.54
CA LEU A 270 19.61 13.65 8.09
C LEU A 270 20.89 14.42 8.43
N SER A 271 21.50 14.18 9.58
CA SER A 271 22.63 14.95 10.08
C SER A 271 23.64 14.08 10.84
N VAL A 272 24.87 14.60 10.96
CA VAL A 272 25.83 14.20 12.00
C VAL A 272 25.83 15.30 13.06
N TRP A 273 25.37 14.96 14.26
CA TRP A 273 25.12 15.89 15.36
C TRP A 273 25.95 15.51 16.57
N CYS A 274 26.63 16.49 17.18
CA CYS A 274 27.25 16.33 18.49
C CYS A 274 26.26 16.72 19.56
N GLU A 275 25.85 15.74 20.38
CA GLU A 275 24.83 15.95 21.39
C GLU A 275 25.34 16.80 22.56
N GLU A 276 26.54 16.50 23.07
CA GLU A 276 27.16 17.18 24.21
C GLU A 276 27.26 18.69 23.99
N TYR A 277 27.69 19.11 22.79
CA TYR A 277 27.84 20.53 22.45
C TYR A 277 26.67 21.12 21.68
N SER A 278 25.67 20.30 21.33
CA SER A 278 24.53 20.70 20.51
C SER A 278 24.92 21.38 19.20
N VAL A 279 25.88 20.80 18.48
CA VAL A 279 26.43 21.32 17.22
C VAL A 279 26.16 20.36 16.07
N ASN A 280 25.73 20.91 14.94
CA ASN A 280 25.56 20.19 13.68
C ASN A 280 26.86 20.20 12.87
N PHE A 281 27.42 19.03 12.57
CA PHE A 281 28.66 18.91 11.80
C PHE A 281 28.43 18.74 10.31
N ALA A 282 27.30 18.14 9.93
CA ALA A 282 26.79 18.16 8.56
C ALA A 282 25.31 17.81 8.54
N ASP A 283 24.61 18.28 7.52
CA ASP A 283 23.23 17.85 7.27
C ASP A 283 22.90 17.73 5.79
N LEU A 284 21.81 17.03 5.53
CA LEU A 284 21.18 16.81 4.25
C LEU A 284 19.67 17.01 4.44
N ALA A 285 19.07 17.90 3.65
CA ALA A 285 17.63 18.09 3.63
C ALA A 285 16.93 16.93 2.91
N ILE A 286 15.82 16.44 3.47
CA ILE A 286 15.02 15.37 2.89
C ILE A 286 13.91 15.96 2.00
N PRO A 287 13.89 15.64 0.69
CA PRO A 287 12.80 16.07 -0.19
C PRO A 287 11.44 15.54 0.29
N LYS A 288 10.38 16.35 0.15
CA LYS A 288 9.04 16.01 0.66
C LYS A 288 8.21 15.12 -0.26
N ASN A 289 8.55 15.05 -1.54
CA ASN A 289 7.83 14.29 -2.55
C ASN A 289 8.60 13.04 -2.99
N LEU A 290 9.21 12.33 -2.03
CA LEU A 290 9.87 11.05 -2.30
C LEU A 290 8.82 9.98 -2.62
N ASN A 291 9.05 9.22 -3.70
CA ASN A 291 8.33 7.99 -4.01
C ASN A 291 9.32 6.83 -3.92
N VAL A 292 9.57 6.37 -2.69
CA VAL A 292 10.54 5.31 -2.35
C VAL A 292 9.80 4.10 -1.78
N PRO A 293 10.34 2.88 -1.95
CA PRO A 293 9.71 1.66 -1.44
C PRO A 293 9.37 1.77 0.04
N PRO A 294 8.28 1.13 0.50
CA PRO A 294 8.10 0.91 1.93
C PRO A 294 9.22 0.00 2.47
N SER A 295 9.56 0.14 3.75
CA SER A 295 10.57 -0.75 4.35
C SER A 295 9.98 -2.15 4.57
N LEU A 296 10.79 -3.19 4.34
CA LEU A 296 10.36 -4.58 4.58
C LEU A 296 9.94 -4.82 6.04
N ARG A 297 10.60 -4.14 6.98
CA ARG A 297 10.25 -4.16 8.41
C ARG A 297 8.82 -3.69 8.66
N MET A 298 8.40 -2.60 8.00
CA MET A 298 7.04 -2.08 8.10
C MET A 298 6.00 -3.03 7.49
N LEU A 299 6.39 -3.83 6.49
CA LEU A 299 5.54 -4.86 5.88
C LEU A 299 5.47 -6.15 6.71
N GLY A 300 6.13 -6.22 7.87
CA GLY A 300 6.20 -7.43 8.70
C GLY A 300 7.06 -8.54 8.11
N VAL A 301 7.90 -8.22 7.12
CA VAL A 301 8.86 -9.16 6.52
C VAL A 301 10.15 -9.10 7.36
N ALA A 302 10.52 -10.23 7.96
CA ALA A 302 11.78 -10.31 8.70
C ALA A 302 12.98 -10.14 7.73
N PRO A 303 14.09 -9.51 8.17
CA PRO A 303 15.31 -9.49 7.39
C PRO A 303 15.76 -10.93 7.11
N GLN A 304 16.09 -11.22 5.85
CA GLN A 304 16.67 -12.49 5.41
C GLN A 304 18.17 -12.53 5.71
#